data_AF-A0A954S8E6-F1
#
_entry.id   AF-A0A954S8E6-F1
#
_cell.length_a   1.000
_cell.length_b   1.000
_cell.length_c   1.000
_cell.angle_alpha   90.00
_cell.angle_beta   90.00
_cell.angle_gamma   90.00
#
_symmetry.space_group_name_H-M   'P 1'
#
loop_
_entity.id
_entity.type
_entity.pdbx_description
1 polymer ?
#
loop_
_entity_poly.entity_id
_entity_poly.type
_entity_poly.pdbx_seq_one_letter_code
_entity_poly.pdbx_strand_id
1 'polypeptide(L)'
;MAKKKARRKKPASRVKKAPKARKKSTKGVTSKAAQKKAPAKKRVAKKSSATKTKTVTKRKSTKRLTALGRARVPGTADLDQMFRNDYEARQVFEFLKVRTVKELEEHAPDQIITDLTAPVVRTVERIRKALAVNNRYLAGDQKFAVQFTKQIR
;
A
#
# COMPACT_ATOMS: atom_id res chain seq x y z
N MET A 1 -39.87 -16.20 37.91
CA MET A 1 -39.21 -17.40 37.35
C MET A 1 -39.93 -17.81 36.07
N ALA A 2 -39.22 -18.08 34.96
CA ALA A 2 -39.78 -18.81 33.81
C ALA A 2 -38.64 -19.42 32.96
N LYS A 3 -38.48 -20.74 32.98
CA LYS A 3 -37.56 -21.47 32.08
C LYS A 3 -38.30 -21.80 30.79
N LYS A 4 -37.74 -21.51 29.62
CA LYS A 4 -38.04 -22.30 28.40
C LYS A 4 -36.79 -22.51 27.55
N LYS A 5 -36.25 -23.72 27.66
CA LYS A 5 -35.03 -24.21 27.01
C LYS A 5 -35.45 -25.08 25.82
N ALA A 6 -35.22 -24.64 24.58
CA ALA A 6 -35.52 -25.41 23.37
C ALA A 6 -34.23 -25.91 22.70
N ARG A 7 -34.23 -27.18 22.25
CA ARG A 7 -33.04 -27.92 21.77
C ARG A 7 -33.15 -28.24 20.28
N ARG A 8 -32.05 -28.04 19.53
CA ARG A 8 -31.66 -28.79 18.29
C ARG A 8 -32.61 -28.54 17.09
N LYS A 9 -32.23 -28.76 15.82
CA LYS A 9 -31.28 -29.72 15.23
C LYS A 9 -30.52 -29.15 14.03
N LYS A 10 -29.27 -29.60 13.84
CA LYS A 10 -28.60 -29.64 12.52
C LYS A 10 -29.20 -30.77 11.67
N PRO A 11 -29.23 -30.65 10.33
CA PRO A 11 -29.04 -31.79 9.44
C PRO A 11 -27.61 -31.78 8.89
N ALA A 12 -26.91 -32.90 9.06
CA ALA A 12 -25.65 -33.16 8.36
C ALA A 12 -25.93 -33.99 7.10
N SER A 13 -25.04 -33.85 6.11
CA SER A 13 -24.68 -34.89 5.12
C SER A 13 -25.79 -35.65 4.36
N ARG A 14 -25.87 -35.45 3.04
CA ARG A 14 -26.22 -36.57 2.14
C ARG A 14 -25.31 -36.60 0.91
N VAL A 15 -24.49 -37.64 0.87
CA VAL A 15 -23.57 -38.03 -0.21
C VAL A 15 -24.34 -38.35 -1.50
N LYS A 16 -23.82 -37.94 -2.67
CA LYS A 16 -23.84 -38.74 -3.91
C LYS A 16 -22.53 -38.57 -4.70
N LYS A 17 -22.05 -39.69 -5.26
CA LYS A 17 -20.79 -39.83 -6.02
C LYS A 17 -20.93 -39.33 -7.47
N ALA A 18 -19.79 -39.04 -8.09
CA ALA A 18 -19.64 -38.76 -9.52
C ALA A 18 -19.93 -39.97 -10.43
N PRO A 19 -20.06 -39.75 -11.75
CA PRO A 19 -19.60 -40.71 -12.76
C PRO A 19 -18.46 -40.16 -13.64
N LYS A 20 -17.67 -41.10 -14.19
CA LYS A 20 -16.50 -40.88 -15.06
C LYS A 20 -16.87 -40.54 -16.52
N ALA A 21 -15.97 -39.76 -17.13
CA ALA A 21 -15.44 -39.85 -18.50
C ALA A 21 -16.18 -40.66 -19.61
N ARG A 22 -16.49 -39.96 -20.70
CA ARG A 22 -16.53 -40.36 -22.13
C ARG A 22 -16.41 -39.05 -22.94
N LYS A 23 -15.89 -38.96 -24.17
CA LYS A 23 -15.70 -39.95 -25.26
C LYS A 23 -14.53 -39.51 -26.18
N LYS A 24 -13.86 -40.44 -26.87
CA LYS A 24 -12.87 -40.16 -27.95
C LYS A 24 -13.57 -40.00 -29.31
N SER A 25 -13.07 -39.10 -30.17
CA SER A 25 -13.14 -39.10 -31.66
C SER A 25 -12.62 -37.73 -32.18
N THR A 26 -11.86 -37.55 -33.27
CA THR A 26 -11.43 -38.42 -34.40
C THR A 26 -9.98 -38.13 -34.83
N LYS A 27 -9.37 -39.03 -35.62
CA LYS A 27 -8.08 -38.85 -36.34
C LYS A 27 -8.33 -38.38 -37.78
N GLY A 28 -7.37 -37.63 -38.34
CA GLY A 28 -7.15 -37.40 -39.78
C GLY A 28 -5.95 -36.45 -39.93
N VAL A 29 -4.71 -36.79 -40.32
CA VAL A 29 -4.08 -37.78 -41.22
C VAL A 29 -3.92 -37.27 -42.67
N THR A 30 -2.71 -36.75 -42.97
CA THR A 30 -2.05 -36.62 -44.31
C THR A 30 -2.69 -35.65 -45.32
N SER A 31 -2.01 -35.05 -46.32
CA SER A 31 -0.62 -35.07 -46.83
C SER A 31 -0.20 -33.62 -47.27
N LYS A 32 0.83 -33.26 -48.06
CA LYS A 32 1.83 -33.97 -48.91
C LYS A 32 3.10 -33.09 -49.15
N ALA A 33 4.03 -33.62 -49.95
CA ALA A 33 5.23 -33.00 -50.54
C ALA A 33 4.94 -31.68 -51.34
N ALA A 34 5.74 -30.61 -51.26
CA ALA A 34 7.17 -30.37 -51.58
C ALA A 34 7.46 -30.04 -53.06
N GLN A 35 8.26 -29.00 -53.31
CA GLN A 35 9.12 -28.88 -54.51
C GLN A 35 10.28 -27.88 -54.31
N LYS A 36 11.41 -28.14 -54.98
CA LYS A 36 12.69 -27.41 -54.87
C LYS A 36 12.79 -26.34 -55.97
N LYS A 37 13.58 -25.27 -55.73
CA LYS A 37 14.77 -24.91 -56.55
C LYS A 37 15.56 -23.73 -55.96
N ALA A 38 16.83 -23.63 -56.36
CA ALA A 38 17.88 -22.80 -55.74
C ALA A 38 18.23 -21.56 -56.61
N PRO A 39 19.27 -20.75 -56.31
CA PRO A 39 19.20 -19.29 -56.43
C PRO A 39 19.73 -18.70 -57.74
N ALA A 40 19.26 -17.48 -58.08
CA ALA A 40 19.81 -16.66 -59.15
C ALA A 40 20.44 -15.37 -58.59
N LYS A 41 21.75 -15.18 -58.83
CA LYS A 41 22.48 -13.94 -58.53
C LYS A 41 22.16 -12.88 -59.60
N LYS A 42 21.81 -11.64 -59.23
CA LYS A 42 22.02 -10.48 -60.13
C LYS A 42 22.42 -9.21 -59.38
N ARG A 43 23.34 -8.49 -60.02
CA ARG A 43 24.27 -7.48 -59.50
C ARG A 43 23.60 -6.24 -58.88
N VAL A 44 24.16 -5.83 -57.74
CA VAL A 44 24.54 -4.46 -57.34
C VAL A 44 23.96 -3.30 -58.18
N ALA A 45 23.10 -2.50 -57.55
CA ALA A 45 22.98 -1.07 -57.82
C ALA A 45 23.23 -0.32 -56.50
N LYS A 46 24.23 0.57 -56.48
CA LYS A 46 24.77 1.21 -55.28
C LYS A 46 23.83 2.35 -54.84
N LYS A 47 22.77 2.05 -54.07
CA LYS A 47 21.90 3.08 -53.51
C LYS A 47 22.66 3.81 -52.40
N SER A 48 22.73 5.14 -52.50
CA SER A 48 23.49 6.01 -51.61
C SER A 48 23.11 5.77 -50.15
N SER A 49 24.11 5.40 -49.34
CA SER A 49 23.97 5.35 -47.89
C SER A 49 23.91 6.78 -47.35
N ALA A 50 22.70 7.35 -47.33
CA ALA A 50 22.42 8.53 -46.54
C ALA A 50 22.75 8.19 -45.08
N THR A 51 23.89 8.69 -44.59
CA THR A 51 24.36 8.51 -43.23
C THR A 51 23.35 9.13 -42.28
N LYS A 52 22.38 8.32 -41.83
CA LYS A 52 21.45 8.71 -40.77
C LYS A 52 22.27 8.98 -39.51
N THR A 53 22.59 10.24 -39.29
CA THR A 53 23.05 10.75 -38.00
C THR A 53 22.05 10.30 -36.95
N LYS A 54 22.41 9.29 -36.17
CA LYS A 54 21.63 8.84 -35.03
C LYS A 54 21.64 9.98 -34.01
N THR A 55 20.61 10.82 -34.05
CA THR A 55 20.29 11.73 -32.95
C THR A 55 20.01 10.88 -31.72
N VAL A 56 21.05 10.68 -30.91
CA VAL A 56 20.95 10.06 -29.59
C VAL A 56 20.17 11.03 -28.73
N THR A 57 18.84 10.90 -28.79
CA THR A 57 17.94 11.52 -27.83
C THR A 57 18.29 10.94 -26.48
N LYS A 58 19.04 11.71 -25.68
CA LYS A 58 19.28 11.42 -24.26
C LYS A 58 17.92 11.30 -23.58
N ARG A 59 17.41 10.07 -23.46
CA ARG A 59 16.29 9.76 -22.59
C ARG A 59 16.69 10.25 -21.20
N LYS A 60 16.01 11.29 -20.71
CA LYS A 60 16.16 11.72 -19.31
C LYS A 60 15.99 10.49 -18.45
N SER A 61 17.02 10.13 -17.70
CA SER A 61 16.97 9.07 -16.72
C SER A 61 16.08 9.55 -15.59
N THR A 62 14.77 9.27 -15.70
CA THR A 62 13.85 9.36 -14.57
C THR A 62 14.49 8.56 -13.45
N LYS A 63 14.85 9.22 -12.35
CA LYS A 63 15.56 8.60 -11.23
C LYS A 63 14.77 7.35 -10.85
N ARG A 64 15.38 6.16 -10.99
CA ARG A 64 14.77 4.92 -10.51
C ARG A 64 14.69 5.07 -9.00
N LEU A 65 13.48 5.34 -8.49
CA LEU A 65 13.17 5.10 -7.09
C LEU A 65 13.65 3.67 -6.77
N THR A 66 14.36 3.52 -5.66
CA THR A 66 14.97 2.25 -5.23
C THR A 66 13.88 1.20 -5.12
N ALA A 67 13.79 0.34 -6.14
CA ALA A 67 12.61 -0.49 -6.34
C ALA A 67 12.58 -1.64 -5.33
N LEU A 68 11.73 -1.51 -4.31
CA LEU A 68 11.47 -2.52 -3.28
C LEU A 68 10.79 -3.81 -3.80
N GLY A 69 10.67 -3.96 -5.12
CA GLY A 69 10.01 -5.07 -5.78
C GLY A 69 8.49 -4.92 -5.82
N ARG A 70 7.79 -6.05 -5.95
CA ARG A 70 6.32 -6.11 -5.90
C ARG A 70 5.87 -6.18 -4.44
N ALA A 71 4.89 -5.35 -4.07
CA ALA A 71 4.24 -5.42 -2.77
C ALA A 71 3.73 -6.85 -2.47
N ARG A 72 4.06 -7.37 -1.29
CA ARG A 72 3.65 -8.72 -0.84
C ARG A 72 2.23 -8.76 -0.29
N VAL A 73 1.74 -7.61 0.19
CA VAL A 73 0.44 -7.42 0.83
C VAL A 73 -0.39 -6.48 -0.05
N PRO A 74 -1.70 -6.72 -0.27
CA PRO A 74 -2.55 -5.77 -0.98
C PRO A 74 -2.79 -4.52 -0.12
N GLY A 75 -2.89 -3.34 -0.75
CA GLY A 75 -3.19 -2.09 -0.03
C GLY A 75 -4.53 -2.10 0.72
N THR A 76 -5.45 -3.01 0.36
CA THR A 76 -6.74 -3.23 1.04
C THR A 76 -6.67 -4.22 2.20
N ALA A 77 -5.48 -4.61 2.67
CA ALA A 77 -5.34 -5.46 3.85
C ALA A 77 -5.60 -4.67 5.14
N ASP A 78 -6.26 -5.30 6.11
CA ASP A 78 -6.52 -4.72 7.42
C ASP A 78 -5.23 -4.64 8.26
N LEU A 79 -4.91 -3.44 8.73
CA LEU A 79 -3.72 -3.16 9.54
C LEU A 79 -3.74 -3.94 10.87
N ASP A 80 -4.90 -3.99 11.53
CA ASP A 80 -5.06 -4.69 12.82
C ASP A 80 -4.73 -6.19 12.74
N GLN A 81 -5.01 -6.80 11.60
CA GLN A 81 -4.67 -8.21 11.36
C GLN A 81 -3.17 -8.37 11.02
N MET A 82 -2.59 -7.44 10.28
CA MET A 82 -1.17 -7.45 9.92
C MET A 82 -0.25 -7.20 11.12
N PHE A 83 -0.64 -6.27 12.00
CA PHE A 83 0.09 -5.85 13.21
C PHE A 83 -0.48 -6.46 14.49
N ARG A 84 -1.14 -7.62 14.42
CA ARG A 84 -1.84 -8.24 15.56
C ARG A 84 -0.99 -8.44 16.81
N ASN A 85 0.32 -8.65 16.65
CA ASN A 85 1.27 -8.85 17.74
C ASN A 85 1.83 -7.55 18.32
N ASP A 86 1.67 -6.43 17.60
CA ASP A 86 2.13 -5.11 18.02
C ASP A 86 0.93 -4.34 18.58
N TYR A 87 0.98 -3.99 19.87
CA TYR A 87 -0.11 -3.25 20.51
C TYR A 87 0.00 -1.74 20.24
N GLU A 88 1.21 -1.20 20.22
CA GLU A 88 1.47 0.23 20.06
C GLU A 88 1.12 0.69 18.64
N ALA A 89 1.49 -0.10 17.63
CA ALA A 89 1.11 0.17 16.24
C ALA A 89 -0.42 0.25 16.06
N ARG A 90 -1.18 -0.67 16.70
CA ARG A 90 -2.65 -0.64 16.66
C ARG A 90 -3.25 0.59 17.34
N GLN A 91 -2.68 1.05 18.46
CA GLN A 91 -3.10 2.32 19.07
C GLN A 91 -2.84 3.53 18.14
N VAL A 92 -1.73 3.52 17.39
CA VAL A 92 -1.45 4.56 16.40
C VAL A 92 -2.47 4.54 15.26
N PHE A 93 -2.83 3.36 14.73
CA PHE A 93 -3.85 3.25 13.67
C PHE A 93 -5.24 3.68 14.16
N GLU A 94 -5.62 3.31 15.39
CA GLU A 94 -6.87 3.74 16.02
C GLU A 94 -6.93 5.27 16.20
N PHE A 95 -5.83 5.88 16.66
CA PHE A 95 -5.73 7.34 16.80
C PHE A 95 -5.84 8.08 15.46
N LEU A 96 -5.11 7.61 14.44
CA LEU A 96 -5.16 8.17 13.08
C LEU A 96 -6.48 7.84 12.34
N LYS A 97 -7.27 6.89 12.87
CA LYS A 97 -8.52 6.34 12.27
C LYS A 97 -8.29 5.64 10.92
N VAL A 98 -7.10 5.08 10.75
CA VAL A 98 -6.64 4.36 9.57
C VAL A 98 -6.93 2.87 9.75
N ARG A 99 -7.44 2.19 8.72
CA ARG A 99 -7.78 0.76 8.76
C ARG A 99 -6.99 -0.06 7.75
N THR A 100 -6.72 0.50 6.57
CA THR A 100 -6.07 -0.24 5.47
C THR A 100 -4.63 0.20 5.25
N VAL A 101 -3.80 -0.70 4.73
CA VAL A 101 -2.39 -0.40 4.40
C VAL A 101 -2.28 0.80 3.47
N LYS A 102 -3.18 0.93 2.49
CA LYS A 102 -3.19 2.06 1.56
C LYS A 102 -3.40 3.41 2.27
N GLU A 103 -4.32 3.47 3.22
CA GLU A 103 -4.55 4.69 4.01
C GLU A 103 -3.31 5.06 4.84
N LEU A 104 -2.58 4.07 5.37
CA LEU A 104 -1.33 4.32 6.10
C LEU A 104 -0.21 4.84 5.19
N GLU A 105 -0.13 4.33 3.94
CA GLU A 105 0.83 4.78 2.92
C GLU A 105 0.61 6.24 2.47
N GLU A 106 -0.56 6.84 2.75
CA GLU A 106 -0.86 8.26 2.47
C GLU A 106 -0.21 9.21 3.51
N HIS A 107 0.24 8.72 4.67
CA HIS A 107 0.88 9.52 5.72
C HIS A 107 2.41 9.44 5.68
N ALA A 108 3.08 10.60 5.81
CA ALA A 108 4.52 10.65 6.04
C ALA A 108 4.88 10.30 7.50
N PRO A 109 6.04 9.67 7.79
CA PRO A 109 6.45 9.33 9.17
C PRO A 109 6.47 10.54 10.11
N ASP A 110 7.03 11.67 9.67
CA ASP A 110 7.08 12.91 10.46
C ASP A 110 5.69 13.51 10.71
N GLN A 111 4.77 13.31 9.77
CA GLN A 111 3.38 13.72 9.91
C GLN A 111 2.66 12.89 10.98
N ILE A 112 2.85 11.56 10.99
CA ILE A 112 2.29 10.67 12.02
C ILE A 112 2.73 11.13 13.41
N ILE A 113 4.03 11.40 13.59
CA ILE A 113 4.59 11.90 14.86
C ILE A 113 3.97 13.25 15.23
N THR A 114 3.84 14.16 14.26
CA THR A 114 3.24 15.49 14.47
C THR A 114 1.78 15.39 14.89
N ASP A 115 0.97 14.58 14.21
CA ASP A 115 -0.46 14.42 14.47
C ASP A 115 -0.72 13.76 15.83
N LEU A 116 0.09 12.76 16.22
CA LEU A 116 0.06 12.13 17.55
C LEU A 116 0.43 13.10 18.68
N THR A 117 1.46 13.93 18.48
CA THR A 117 2.00 14.81 19.53
C THR A 117 1.27 16.15 19.64
N ALA A 118 0.68 16.65 18.55
CA ALA A 118 -0.04 17.92 18.50
C ALA A 118 -1.11 18.11 19.62
N PRO A 119 -2.01 17.16 19.93
CA PRO A 119 -2.97 17.35 21.02
C PRO A 119 -2.31 17.45 22.40
N VAL A 120 -1.19 16.73 22.61
CA VAL A 120 -0.42 16.79 23.87
C VAL A 120 0.24 18.16 24.00
N VAL A 121 0.96 18.62 22.97
CA VAL A 121 1.62 19.94 22.94
C VAL A 121 0.60 21.06 23.18
N ARG A 122 -0.53 21.07 22.44
CA ARG A 122 -1.62 22.05 22.64
C ARG A 122 -2.19 22.01 24.06
N THR A 123 -2.21 20.85 24.71
CA THR A 123 -2.69 20.71 26.10
C THR A 123 -1.68 21.27 27.09
N VAL A 124 -0.39 20.99 26.92
CA VAL A 124 0.70 21.58 27.72
C VAL A 124 0.71 23.11 27.57
N GLU A 125 0.51 23.65 26.37
CA GLU A 125 0.37 25.10 26.16
C GLU A 125 -0.82 25.71 26.92
N ARG A 126 -1.99 25.05 26.93
CA ARG A 126 -3.14 25.51 27.74
C ARG A 126 -2.81 25.50 29.24
N ILE A 127 -2.11 24.48 29.73
CA ILE A 127 -1.66 24.39 31.12
C ILE A 127 -0.69 25.55 31.45
N ARG A 128 0.31 25.80 30.60
CA ARG A 128 1.28 26.91 30.76
C ARG A 128 0.57 28.26 30.85
N LYS A 129 -0.37 28.53 29.94
CA LYS A 129 -1.18 29.76 29.93
C LYS A 129 -2.03 29.88 31.20
N ALA A 130 -2.71 28.81 31.61
CA ALA A 130 -3.54 28.81 32.82
C ALA A 130 -2.72 29.04 34.10
N LEU A 131 -1.52 28.46 34.20
CA LEU A 131 -0.62 28.71 35.32
C LEU A 131 -0.13 30.16 35.35
N ALA A 132 0.25 30.72 34.20
CA ALA A 132 0.77 32.09 34.09
C ALA A 132 -0.28 33.15 34.48
N VAL A 133 -1.57 32.95 34.14
CA VAL A 133 -2.69 33.79 34.63
C VAL A 133 -2.78 33.77 36.16
N ASN A 134 -2.45 32.65 36.79
CA ASN A 134 -2.43 32.48 38.24
C ASN A 134 -1.07 32.83 38.87
N ASN A 135 -0.17 33.52 38.16
CA ASN A 135 1.19 33.86 38.59
C ASN A 135 2.06 32.65 38.98
N ARG A 136 1.80 31.47 38.39
CA ARG A 136 2.60 30.23 38.56
C ARG A 136 3.21 29.80 37.22
N TYR A 137 4.19 28.91 37.26
CA TYR A 137 4.89 28.41 36.08
C TYR A 137 5.36 26.96 36.27
N LEU A 138 5.60 26.25 35.16
CA LEU A 138 6.25 24.94 35.17
C LEU A 138 7.78 25.09 35.37
N ALA A 139 8.45 24.03 35.81
CA ALA A 139 9.91 24.05 35.99
C ALA A 139 10.63 24.50 34.70
N GLY A 140 11.51 25.50 34.81
CA GLY A 140 12.21 26.13 33.68
C GLY A 140 11.41 27.15 32.86
N ASP A 141 10.09 27.25 33.05
CA ASP A 141 9.20 28.03 32.17
C ASP A 141 8.91 29.47 32.65
N GLN A 142 9.66 29.98 33.64
CA GLN A 142 9.45 31.30 34.24
C GLN A 142 9.48 32.44 33.21
N LYS A 143 10.36 32.35 32.19
CA LYS A 143 10.47 33.37 31.14
C LYS A 143 9.18 33.52 30.32
N PHE A 144 8.55 32.39 29.98
CA PHE A 144 7.27 32.38 29.26
C PHE A 144 6.16 33.02 30.11
N ALA A 145 6.03 32.61 31.38
CA ALA A 145 5.01 33.17 32.26
C ALA A 145 5.13 34.69 32.40
N VAL A 146 6.35 35.20 32.64
CA VAL A 146 6.61 36.66 32.72
C VAL A 146 6.28 37.38 31.40
N GLN A 147 6.59 36.80 30.24
CA GLN A 147 6.25 37.40 28.95
C GLN A 147 4.73 37.38 28.69
N PHE A 148 4.06 36.27 29.00
CA PHE A 148 2.63 36.09 28.79
C PHE A 148 1.78 37.00 29.69
N THR A 149 2.14 37.11 30.98
CA THR A 149 1.46 38.04 31.91
C THR A 149 1.64 39.50 31.49
N LYS A 150 2.78 39.87 30.87
CA LYS A 150 3.00 41.20 30.26
C LYS A 150 2.23 41.46 28.97
N GLN A 151 1.71 40.42 28.31
CA GLN A 151 0.90 40.56 27.08
C GLN A 151 -0.60 40.62 27.35
N ILE A 152 -1.06 40.12 28.52
CA ILE A 152 -2.47 40.13 28.93
C ILE A 152 -2.84 41.39 29.71
N ARG A 153 -1.87 42.02 30.38
CA ARG A 153 -2.06 43.17 31.26
C ARG A 153 -1.82 44.50 30.55
#